data_AF-A0A3Q8ZBB7-F1
#
_entry.id   AF-A0A3Q8ZBB7-F1
#
_cell.length_a   1.000
_cell.length_b   1.000
_cell.length_c   1.000
_cell.angle_alpha   90.00
_cell.angle_beta   90.00
_cell.angle_gamma   90.00
#
_symmetry.space_group_name_H-M   'P 1'
#
loop_
_entity.id
_entity.type
_entity.pdbx_description
1 polymer ?
#
loop_
_entity_poly.entity_id
_entity_poly.type
_entity_poly.pdbx_seq_one_letter_code
_entity_poly.pdbx_strand_id
1 'polypeptide(L)'
;MTMHTKLTPSLTGWIKHHKSAAIARSGRSLTAAEVITESVRYKTKCGRPTLARGEIFNLVTGEIVTGCLSFSKALDVLRESYRIDTTVRKLIPLLERKGLVERRLAWRMVSMVTDPTARKPEYRHDAIATRAAIGDGLLISIHYRRKDENWVRTLVTPDGLEFLARLLKAPTGTVKKPKARDTVRALLAEGRTQADIVQLSGMSKQAVWYHAKSISNL
;
A
#
# COMPACT_ATOMS: atom_id res chain seq x y z
N MET A 1 -5.87 -31.52 23.84
CA MET A 1 -5.86 -30.63 22.66
C MET A 1 -7.11 -29.77 22.69
N THR A 2 -7.00 -28.55 23.22
CA THR A 2 -8.12 -27.61 23.31
C THR A 2 -8.20 -26.79 22.03
N MET A 3 -9.19 -27.07 21.19
CA MET A 3 -9.52 -26.22 20.05
C MET A 3 -10.06 -24.89 20.57
N HIS A 4 -9.24 -23.84 20.52
CA HIS A 4 -9.71 -22.47 20.69
C HIS A 4 -10.60 -22.10 19.49
N THR A 5 -11.88 -22.42 19.58
CA THR A 5 -12.91 -21.80 18.76
C THR A 5 -13.01 -20.34 19.18
N LYS A 6 -12.33 -19.45 18.45
CA LYS A 6 -12.59 -18.01 18.55
C LYS A 6 -14.07 -17.81 18.22
N LEU A 7 -14.87 -17.53 19.25
CA LEU A 7 -16.28 -17.18 19.12
C LEU A 7 -16.40 -16.06 18.08
N THR A 8 -17.04 -16.36 16.96
CA THR A 8 -17.44 -15.35 15.98
C THR A 8 -18.27 -14.33 16.74
N PRO A 9 -17.85 -13.06 16.85
CA PRO A 9 -18.60 -12.08 17.62
C PRO A 9 -20.01 -11.98 17.04
N SER A 10 -21.02 -11.95 17.92
CA SER A 10 -22.39 -11.67 17.50
C SER A 10 -22.41 -10.37 16.69
N LEU A 11 -23.31 -10.24 15.72
CA LEU A 11 -23.39 -9.04 14.86
C LEU A 11 -23.36 -7.75 15.71
N THR A 12 -24.05 -7.75 16.84
CA THR A 12 -24.06 -6.66 17.84
C THR A 12 -22.69 -6.41 18.47
N GLY A 13 -21.94 -7.46 18.81
CA GLY A 13 -20.57 -7.36 19.32
C GLY A 13 -19.59 -6.88 18.24
N TRP A 14 -19.75 -7.34 17.00
CA TRP A 14 -19.00 -6.89 15.83
C TRP A 14 -19.24 -5.40 15.57
N ILE A 15 -20.51 -4.97 15.52
CA ILE A 15 -20.90 -3.56 15.35
C ILE A 15 -20.36 -2.69 16.49
N LYS A 16 -20.47 -3.14 17.76
CA LYS A 16 -20.00 -2.35 18.91
C LYS A 16 -18.48 -2.15 18.86
N HIS A 17 -17.73 -3.20 18.53
CA HIS A 17 -16.28 -3.14 18.37
C HIS A 17 -15.86 -2.23 17.21
N HIS A 18 -16.54 -2.35 16.06
CA HIS A 18 -16.29 -1.51 14.89
C HIS A 18 -16.73 -0.06 15.10
N LYS A 19 -17.80 0.23 15.87
CA LYS A 19 -18.19 1.59 16.27
C LYS A 19 -17.16 2.26 17.15
N SER A 20 -16.64 1.56 18.17
CA SER A 20 -15.56 2.09 19.01
C SER A 20 -14.27 2.33 18.21
N ALA A 21 -13.98 1.47 17.23
CA ALA A 21 -12.82 1.63 16.37
C ALA A 21 -12.99 2.76 15.34
N ALA A 22 -14.20 2.94 14.79
CA ALA A 22 -14.52 4.00 13.82
C ALA A 22 -14.44 5.41 14.45
N ILE A 23 -14.95 5.56 15.67
CA ILE A 23 -14.86 6.82 16.42
C ILE A 23 -13.40 7.15 16.75
N ALA A 24 -12.57 6.13 17.04
CA ALA A 24 -11.14 6.31 17.29
C ALA A 24 -10.32 6.69 16.03
N ARG A 25 -10.89 6.50 14.83
CA ARG A 25 -10.28 6.78 13.51
C ARG A 25 -10.99 7.89 12.74
N SER A 26 -11.66 8.80 13.45
CA SER A 26 -12.30 9.98 12.84
C SER A 26 -13.45 9.67 11.85
N GLY A 27 -13.90 8.42 11.74
CA GLY A 27 -14.92 7.98 10.78
C GLY A 27 -16.34 8.17 11.31
N ARG A 28 -17.32 8.43 10.43
CA ARG A 28 -18.73 8.46 10.83
C ARG A 28 -19.19 7.04 11.14
N SER A 29 -19.67 6.81 12.36
CA SER A 29 -20.33 5.55 12.71
C SER A 29 -21.65 5.37 11.96
N LEU A 30 -21.94 4.13 11.55
CA LEU A 30 -23.27 3.77 11.04
C LEU A 30 -24.33 4.04 12.13
N THR A 31 -25.39 4.75 11.75
CA THR A 31 -26.55 5.02 12.61
C THR A 31 -27.29 3.72 12.94
N ALA A 32 -28.09 3.70 14.01
CA ALA A 32 -28.87 2.52 14.38
C ALA A 32 -29.79 2.04 13.24
N ALA A 33 -30.38 2.97 12.48
CA ALA A 33 -31.20 2.66 11.32
C ALA A 33 -30.40 2.04 10.16
N GLU A 34 -29.19 2.56 9.87
CA GLU A 34 -28.29 2.00 8.86
C GLU A 34 -27.80 0.60 9.26
N VAL A 35 -27.52 0.39 10.55
CA VAL A 35 -27.15 -0.90 11.12
C VAL A 35 -28.28 -1.92 11.02
N ILE A 36 -29.52 -1.52 11.32
CA ILE A 36 -30.69 -2.40 11.20
C ILE A 36 -30.94 -2.74 9.73
N THR A 37 -30.87 -1.73 8.85
CA THR A 37 -31.01 -1.91 7.40
C THR A 37 -29.93 -2.84 6.83
N GLU A 38 -28.67 -2.71 7.29
CA GLU A 38 -27.59 -3.61 6.89
C GLU A 38 -27.73 -5.01 7.51
N SER A 39 -28.20 -5.14 8.75
CA SER A 39 -28.41 -6.46 9.37
C SER A 39 -29.49 -7.28 8.64
N VAL A 40 -30.49 -6.61 8.07
CA VAL A 40 -31.54 -7.22 7.23
C VAL A 40 -31.01 -7.51 5.81
N ARG A 41 -30.10 -6.68 5.28
CA ARG A 41 -29.45 -6.86 3.96
C ARG A 41 -28.32 -7.91 3.94
N TYR A 42 -27.60 -8.06 5.05
CA TYR A 42 -26.56 -9.08 5.25
C TYR A 42 -27.16 -10.49 5.21
N LYS A 43 -28.40 -10.66 5.70
CA LYS A 43 -29.18 -11.90 5.57
C LYS A 43 -29.65 -12.19 4.14
N THR A 44 -29.67 -11.20 3.24
CA THR A 44 -30.25 -11.31 1.89
C THR A 44 -29.25 -11.22 0.73
N LYS A 45 -27.93 -11.32 0.99
CA LYS A 45 -26.86 -11.33 -0.04
C LYS A 45 -26.82 -10.11 -0.99
N CYS A 46 -27.56 -9.03 -0.72
CA CYS A 46 -27.70 -7.90 -1.64
C CYS A 46 -27.77 -6.55 -0.91
N GLY A 47 -26.88 -5.63 -1.30
CA GLY A 47 -27.06 -4.19 -1.16
C GLY A 47 -25.94 -3.50 -0.40
N ARG A 48 -25.04 -2.82 -1.14
CA ARG A 48 -24.12 -1.83 -0.56
C ARG A 48 -24.92 -0.76 0.20
N PRO A 49 -24.36 -0.11 1.24
CA PRO A 49 -25.02 1.01 1.90
C PRO A 49 -25.32 2.12 0.88
N THR A 50 -26.42 2.86 1.10
CA THR A 50 -26.72 4.05 0.30
C THR A 50 -25.70 5.12 0.66
N LEU A 51 -24.78 5.43 -0.26
CA LEU A 51 -23.69 6.37 -0.04
C LEU A 51 -24.05 7.74 -0.60
N ALA A 52 -23.80 8.79 0.18
CA ALA A 52 -23.82 10.17 -0.30
C ALA A 52 -22.65 10.42 -1.27
N ARG A 53 -22.72 11.53 -2.02
CA ARG A 53 -21.65 11.89 -2.96
C ARG A 53 -20.32 12.07 -2.21
N GLY A 54 -19.30 11.29 -2.58
CA GLY A 54 -17.97 11.34 -1.99
C GLY A 54 -17.77 10.42 -0.77
N GLU A 55 -18.81 9.72 -0.34
CA GLU A 55 -18.70 8.65 0.66
C GLU A 55 -18.25 7.34 0.02
N ILE A 56 -17.32 6.64 0.68
CA ILE A 56 -16.81 5.35 0.25
C ILE A 56 -16.93 4.36 1.41
N PHE A 57 -17.60 3.24 1.16
CA PHE A 57 -17.71 2.16 2.13
C PHE A 57 -16.48 1.25 2.08
N ASN A 58 -15.77 1.15 3.20
CA ASN A 58 -14.68 0.20 3.37
C ASN A 58 -15.25 -1.16 3.80
N LEU A 59 -15.26 -2.13 2.88
CA LEU A 59 -15.78 -3.48 3.14
C LEU A 59 -14.98 -4.25 4.19
N VAL A 60 -13.72 -3.88 4.45
CA VAL A 60 -12.86 -4.57 5.41
C VAL A 60 -13.09 -4.04 6.82
N THR A 61 -13.24 -2.72 6.98
CA THR A 61 -13.45 -2.10 8.30
C THR A 61 -14.91 -1.85 8.64
N GLY A 62 -15.83 -1.91 7.67
CA GLY A 62 -17.24 -1.58 7.86
C GLY A 62 -17.51 -0.08 8.06
N GLU A 63 -16.54 0.77 7.73
CA GLU A 63 -16.61 2.22 7.92
C GLU A 63 -17.01 2.93 6.61
N ILE A 64 -17.72 4.06 6.73
CA ILE A 64 -17.91 5.00 5.63
C ILE A 64 -16.86 6.10 5.78
N VAL A 65 -16.00 6.23 4.79
CA VAL A 65 -14.90 7.22 4.76
C VAL A 65 -15.17 8.24 3.67
N THR A 66 -14.92 9.51 3.98
CA THR A 66 -15.03 10.64 3.05
C THR A 66 -13.66 11.28 2.81
N GLY A 67 -13.56 12.14 1.80
CA GLY A 67 -12.33 12.88 1.53
C GLY A 67 -11.14 12.02 1.07
N CYS A 68 -11.40 10.81 0.57
CA CYS A 68 -10.34 9.93 0.07
C CYS A 68 -9.73 10.50 -1.22
N LEU A 69 -8.41 10.55 -1.28
CA LEU A 69 -7.66 11.11 -2.40
C LEU A 69 -6.96 10.02 -3.21
N SER A 70 -6.82 10.22 -4.52
CA SER A 70 -5.88 9.41 -5.30
C SER A 70 -4.45 9.71 -4.86
N PHE A 71 -3.49 8.81 -5.11
CA PHE A 71 -2.10 9.07 -4.78
C PHE A 71 -1.58 10.40 -5.36
N SER A 72 -1.91 10.72 -6.61
CA SER A 72 -1.51 12.00 -7.21
C SER A 72 -2.08 13.19 -6.44
N LYS A 73 -3.36 13.14 -6.06
CA LYS A 73 -3.99 14.23 -5.28
C LYS A 73 -3.50 14.30 -3.85
N ALA A 74 -3.23 13.16 -3.22
CA ALA A 74 -2.61 13.12 -1.90
C ALA A 74 -1.23 13.78 -1.92
N LEU A 75 -0.45 13.59 -2.98
CA LEU A 75 0.85 14.26 -3.14
C LEU A 75 0.73 15.77 -3.30
N ASP A 76 -0.26 16.25 -4.06
CA ASP A 76 -0.54 17.68 -4.17
C ASP A 76 -0.79 18.28 -2.77
N VAL A 77 -1.64 17.63 -1.95
CA VAL A 77 -1.93 18.07 -0.58
C VAL A 77 -0.71 17.95 0.35
N LEU A 78 0.10 16.90 0.23
CA LEU A 78 1.35 16.76 1.00
C LEU A 78 2.37 17.85 0.66
N ARG A 79 2.43 18.28 -0.60
CA ARG A 79 3.28 19.38 -1.03
C ARG A 79 2.79 20.71 -0.46
N GLU A 80 1.51 21.00 -0.60
CA GLU A 80 0.90 22.28 -0.18
C GLU A 80 0.85 22.42 1.34
N SER A 81 0.29 21.44 2.04
CA SER A 81 0.03 21.53 3.49
C SER A 81 1.23 21.12 4.34
N TYR A 82 2.09 20.23 3.84
CA TYR A 82 3.19 19.66 4.64
C TYR A 82 4.59 20.01 4.12
N ARG A 83 4.70 20.73 2.98
CA ARG A 83 5.96 21.06 2.29
C ARG A 83 6.81 19.83 1.94
N ILE A 84 6.15 18.71 1.66
CA ILE A 84 6.82 17.46 1.30
C ILE A 84 6.82 17.33 -0.21
N ASP A 85 7.99 17.48 -0.83
CA ASP A 85 8.14 17.25 -2.26
C ASP A 85 8.52 15.79 -2.55
N THR A 86 7.56 15.03 -3.06
CA THR A 86 7.79 13.66 -3.51
C THR A 86 6.94 13.35 -4.73
N THR A 87 7.24 12.24 -5.39
CA THR A 87 6.55 11.82 -6.62
C THR A 87 5.93 10.45 -6.43
N VAL A 88 4.89 10.12 -7.22
CA VAL A 88 4.25 8.80 -7.20
C VAL A 88 5.29 7.69 -7.40
N ARG A 89 6.28 7.94 -8.28
CA ARG A 89 7.40 7.02 -8.57
C ARG A 89 8.30 6.74 -7.37
N LYS A 90 8.41 7.68 -6.42
CA LYS A 90 9.15 7.49 -5.15
C LYS A 90 8.26 6.95 -4.04
N LEU A 91 7.01 7.41 -3.98
CA LEU A 91 6.04 7.02 -2.96
C LEU A 91 5.68 5.54 -3.05
N ILE A 92 5.29 5.05 -4.24
CA ILE A 92 4.82 3.65 -4.40
C ILE A 92 5.87 2.64 -3.89
N PRO A 93 7.15 2.69 -4.31
CA PRO A 93 8.17 1.78 -3.79
C PRO A 93 8.43 1.92 -2.28
N LEU A 94 8.19 3.10 -1.70
CA LEU A 94 8.28 3.29 -0.25
C LEU A 94 7.14 2.56 0.47
N LEU A 95 5.91 2.70 -0.04
CA LEU A 95 4.73 2.03 0.50
C LEU A 95 4.82 0.51 0.34
N GLU A 96 5.37 0.02 -0.77
CA GLU A 96 5.67 -1.40 -0.99
C GLU A 96 6.63 -1.93 0.06
N ARG A 97 7.74 -1.23 0.31
CA ARG A 97 8.72 -1.62 1.35
C ARG A 97 8.15 -1.57 2.76
N LYS A 98 7.12 -0.76 3.00
CA LYS A 98 6.40 -0.69 4.28
C LYS A 98 5.22 -1.67 4.36
N GLY A 99 4.99 -2.49 3.33
CA GLY A 99 3.91 -3.48 3.30
C GLY A 99 2.51 -2.89 3.18
N LEU A 100 2.39 -1.61 2.79
CA LEU A 100 1.11 -0.90 2.71
C LEU A 100 0.42 -1.09 1.36
N VAL A 101 1.20 -1.30 0.30
CA VAL A 101 0.69 -1.61 -1.03
C VAL A 101 1.48 -2.76 -1.64
N GLU A 102 0.85 -3.46 -2.57
CA GLU A 102 1.46 -4.50 -3.39
C GLU A 102 1.16 -4.25 -4.87
N ARG A 103 2.06 -4.65 -5.76
CA ARG A 103 1.80 -4.58 -7.21
C ARG A 103 0.95 -5.75 -7.64
N ARG A 104 -0.17 -5.46 -8.28
CA ARG A 104 -1.00 -6.47 -8.93
C ARG A 104 -1.12 -6.15 -10.41
N LEU A 105 -1.15 -7.21 -11.22
CA LEU A 105 -1.40 -7.09 -12.65
C LEU A 105 -2.86 -6.65 -12.85
N ALA A 106 -3.02 -5.49 -13.49
CA ALA A 106 -4.28 -4.96 -13.93
C ALA A 106 -4.31 -4.92 -15.46
N TRP A 107 -5.52 -4.96 -16.02
CA TRP A 107 -5.71 -4.90 -17.46
C TRP A 107 -6.97 -4.13 -17.82
N ARG A 108 -6.94 -3.50 -19.00
CA ARG A 108 -8.11 -2.90 -19.64
C ARG A 108 -8.08 -3.14 -21.15
N MET A 109 -9.25 -3.22 -21.77
CA MET A 109 -9.33 -3.27 -23.23
C MET A 109 -9.12 -1.87 -23.81
N VAL A 110 -8.17 -1.73 -24.73
CA VAL A 110 -7.90 -0.50 -25.48
C VAL A 110 -8.05 -0.77 -26.97
N SER A 111 -8.51 0.24 -27.73
CA SER A 111 -8.57 0.13 -29.19
C SER A 111 -7.18 -0.09 -29.80
N MET A 112 -7.11 -0.88 -30.86
CA MET A 112 -5.87 -1.00 -31.63
C MET A 112 -5.64 0.31 -32.39
N VAL A 113 -4.36 0.70 -32.51
CA VAL A 113 -3.98 1.89 -33.29
C VAL A 113 -4.28 1.70 -34.78
N THR A 114 -4.14 0.46 -35.27
CA THR A 114 -4.35 0.08 -36.67
C THR A 114 -5.82 -0.11 -37.04
N ASP A 115 -6.65 -0.48 -36.08
CA ASP A 115 -8.09 -0.69 -36.26
C ASP A 115 -8.82 -0.29 -34.95
N PRO A 116 -9.50 0.87 -34.94
CA PRO A 116 -10.21 1.35 -33.75
C PRO A 116 -11.36 0.45 -33.29
N THR A 117 -11.89 -0.39 -34.19
CA THR A 117 -13.01 -1.32 -33.89
C THR A 117 -12.53 -2.60 -33.20
N ALA A 118 -11.28 -3.00 -33.45
CA ALA A 118 -10.62 -4.08 -32.72
C ALA A 118 -10.07 -3.60 -31.37
N ARG A 119 -10.18 -4.44 -30.34
CA ARG A 119 -9.65 -4.17 -28.99
C ARG A 119 -8.59 -5.16 -28.60
N LYS A 120 -7.57 -4.69 -27.87
CA LYS A 120 -6.51 -5.50 -27.26
C LYS A 120 -6.41 -5.24 -25.76
N PRO A 121 -5.93 -6.19 -24.96
CA PRO A 121 -5.63 -5.94 -23.56
C PRO A 121 -4.37 -5.08 -23.42
N GLU A 122 -4.46 -4.00 -22.64
CA GLU A 122 -3.32 -3.26 -22.11
C GLU A 122 -3.08 -3.71 -20.67
N TYR A 123 -1.91 -4.29 -20.42
CA TYR A 123 -1.49 -4.74 -19.10
C TYR A 123 -0.67 -3.67 -18.39
N ARG A 124 -0.88 -3.53 -17.08
CA ARG A 124 -0.08 -2.65 -16.23
C ARG A 124 -0.01 -3.19 -14.80
N HIS A 125 0.95 -2.68 -14.03
CA HIS A 125 1.06 -2.99 -12.61
C HIS A 125 0.49 -1.84 -11.80
N ASP A 126 -0.62 -2.07 -11.11
CA ASP A 126 -1.24 -1.09 -10.23
C ASP A 126 -0.83 -1.36 -8.77
N ALA A 127 -0.58 -0.28 -8.03
CA ALA A 127 -0.33 -0.35 -6.59
C ALA A 127 -1.66 -0.50 -5.84
N ILE A 128 -1.90 -1.70 -5.31
CA ILE A 128 -3.13 -2.06 -4.60
C ILE A 128 -2.86 -2.09 -3.10
N ALA A 129 -3.73 -1.47 -2.30
CA ALA A 129 -3.58 -1.48 -0.85
C ALA A 129 -3.64 -2.91 -0.30
N THR A 130 -2.73 -3.22 0.62
CA THR A 130 -2.75 -4.51 1.31
C THR A 130 -3.93 -4.56 2.28
N ARG A 131 -4.38 -5.77 2.62
CA ARG A 131 -5.49 -5.95 3.58
C ARG A 131 -5.18 -5.32 4.94
N ALA A 132 -3.90 -5.30 5.35
CA ALA A 132 -3.45 -4.65 6.57
C ALA A 132 -3.65 -3.12 6.50
N ALA A 133 -3.15 -2.46 5.44
CA ALA A 133 -3.32 -1.02 5.28
C ALA A 133 -4.79 -0.59 5.18
N ILE A 134 -5.65 -1.43 4.60
CA ILE A 134 -7.10 -1.20 4.58
C ILE A 134 -7.72 -1.41 5.96
N GLY A 135 -7.29 -2.45 6.69
CA GLY A 135 -7.75 -2.73 8.06
C GLY A 135 -7.35 -1.66 9.07
N ASP A 136 -6.21 -1.03 8.85
CA ASP A 136 -5.71 0.11 9.65
C ASP A 136 -6.40 1.44 9.26
N GLY A 137 -7.26 1.44 8.23
CA GLY A 137 -7.98 2.64 7.80
C GLY A 137 -7.14 3.65 7.03
N LEU A 138 -5.90 3.32 6.65
CA LEU A 138 -4.98 4.24 5.98
C LEU A 138 -5.24 4.34 4.47
N LEU A 139 -5.64 3.23 3.86
CA LEU A 139 -5.87 3.13 2.41
C LEU A 139 -7.21 2.43 2.14
N ILE A 140 -7.81 2.72 0.99
CA ILE A 140 -9.02 2.03 0.51
C ILE A 140 -8.82 1.62 -0.93
N SER A 141 -9.23 0.39 -1.28
CA SER A 141 -9.24 -0.09 -2.67
C SER A 141 -10.64 -0.10 -3.24
N ILE A 142 -10.85 0.66 -4.31
CA ILE A 142 -12.09 0.68 -5.09
C ILE A 142 -11.91 -0.16 -6.34
N HIS A 143 -12.82 -1.12 -6.54
CA HIS A 143 -12.87 -1.95 -7.74
C HIS A 143 -13.88 -1.34 -8.72
N TYR A 144 -13.38 -0.88 -9.87
CA TYR A 144 -14.22 -0.50 -10.99
C TYR A 144 -14.43 -1.74 -11.84
N ARG A 145 -15.63 -2.31 -11.77
CA ARG A 145 -16.02 -3.42 -12.63
C ARG A 145 -16.86 -2.88 -13.77
N ARG A 146 -16.20 -2.45 -14.84
CA ARG A 146 -16.86 -2.30 -16.15
C ARG A 146 -16.70 -3.63 -16.89
N LYS A 147 -17.64 -4.00 -17.77
CA LYS A 147 -17.66 -5.31 -18.45
C LYS A 147 -16.30 -5.72 -19.08
N ASP A 148 -15.46 -4.74 -19.47
CA ASP A 148 -14.19 -4.95 -20.18
C ASP A 148 -12.94 -4.50 -19.40
N GLU A 149 -13.04 -4.31 -18.07
CA GLU A 149 -11.95 -3.75 -17.25
C GLU A 149 -11.88 -4.42 -15.88
N ASN A 150 -10.67 -4.84 -15.48
CA ASN A 150 -10.36 -5.18 -14.09
C ASN A 150 -9.46 -4.09 -13.50
N TRP A 151 -10.07 -2.92 -13.24
CA TRP A 151 -9.38 -1.76 -12.70
C TRP A 151 -9.61 -1.67 -11.19
N VAL A 152 -8.54 -1.73 -10.41
CA VAL A 152 -8.55 -1.39 -8.98
C VAL A 152 -7.79 -0.10 -8.75
N ARG A 153 -8.39 0.85 -8.02
CA ARG A 153 -7.69 2.05 -7.56
C ARG A 153 -7.53 2.03 -6.06
N THR A 154 -6.33 2.35 -5.61
CA THR A 154 -6.07 2.67 -4.21
C THR A 154 -6.24 4.16 -3.99
N LEU A 155 -6.99 4.50 -2.94
CA LEU A 155 -7.15 5.84 -2.43
C LEU A 155 -6.52 5.93 -1.04
N VAL A 156 -6.06 7.13 -0.71
CA VAL A 156 -5.51 7.52 0.58
C VAL A 156 -6.63 8.17 1.39
N THR A 157 -6.89 7.67 2.59
CA THR A 157 -7.86 8.27 3.52
C THR A 157 -7.24 9.51 4.19
N PRO A 158 -8.03 10.36 4.87
CA PRO A 158 -7.49 11.46 5.67
C PRO A 158 -6.44 10.98 6.71
N ASP A 159 -6.74 9.92 7.45
CA ASP A 159 -5.79 9.30 8.40
C ASP A 159 -4.54 8.77 7.69
N GLY A 160 -4.72 8.15 6.51
CA GLY A 160 -3.64 7.74 5.63
C GLY A 160 -2.74 8.91 5.23
N LEU A 161 -3.32 10.07 4.91
CA LEU A 161 -2.59 11.26 4.52
C LEU A 161 -1.74 11.80 5.67
N GLU A 162 -2.29 11.86 6.88
CA GLU A 162 -1.51 12.23 8.08
C GLU A 162 -0.37 11.26 8.34
N PHE A 163 -0.65 9.96 8.24
CA PHE A 163 0.36 8.93 8.40
C PHE A 163 1.47 9.08 7.36
N LEU A 164 1.13 9.33 6.09
CA LEU A 164 2.12 9.59 5.03
C LEU A 164 2.95 10.82 5.32
N ALA A 165 2.33 11.91 5.79
CA ALA A 165 3.05 13.11 6.20
C ALA A 165 4.08 12.82 7.29
N ARG A 166 3.71 12.06 8.33
CA ARG A 166 4.63 11.64 9.39
C ARG A 166 5.73 10.73 8.86
N LEU A 167 5.38 9.75 8.03
CA LEU A 167 6.30 8.77 7.45
C LEU A 167 7.36 9.42 6.56
N LEU A 168 6.97 10.45 5.80
CA LEU A 168 7.85 11.16 4.88
C LEU A 168 8.63 12.30 5.55
N LYS A 169 8.14 12.86 6.66
CA LYS A 169 8.88 13.81 7.50
C LYS A 169 9.87 13.14 8.45
N ALA A 170 9.59 11.91 8.87
CA ALA A 170 10.52 11.16 9.70
C ALA A 170 11.87 11.16 8.98
N PRO A 171 12.98 11.54 9.65
CA PRO A 171 14.28 11.48 9.04
C PRO A 171 14.44 10.03 8.59
N THR A 172 14.39 9.81 7.27
CA THR A 172 14.84 8.55 6.71
C THR A 172 16.28 8.47 7.15
N GLY A 173 16.52 7.73 8.23
CA GLY A 173 17.85 7.32 8.61
C GLY A 173 18.46 6.83 7.32
N THR A 174 19.36 7.64 6.77
CA THR A 174 20.01 7.32 5.52
C THR A 174 20.93 6.18 5.91
N VAL A 175 20.38 4.96 5.89
CA VAL A 175 21.19 3.78 5.67
C VAL A 175 21.72 3.99 4.27
N LYS A 176 22.78 4.81 4.18
CA LYS A 176 23.62 4.90 3.00
C LYS A 176 23.91 3.45 2.70
N LYS A 177 23.42 2.95 1.57
CA LYS A 177 23.88 1.65 1.09
C LYS A 177 25.40 1.73 1.15
N PRO A 178 26.07 0.89 1.94
CA PRO A 178 27.52 0.94 2.03
C PRO A 178 28.03 0.89 0.60
N LYS A 179 28.91 1.82 0.22
CA LYS A 179 29.45 1.82 -1.13
C LYS A 179 30.12 0.46 -1.33
N ALA A 180 30.11 -0.09 -2.54
CA ALA A 180 30.72 -1.39 -2.80
C ALA A 180 32.16 -1.48 -2.24
N ARG A 181 32.90 -0.37 -2.32
CA ARG A 181 34.22 -0.20 -1.69
C ARG A 181 34.22 -0.39 -0.16
N ASP A 182 33.23 0.14 0.55
CA ASP A 182 33.14 0.05 2.01
C ASP A 182 32.81 -1.38 2.45
N THR A 183 31.92 -2.06 1.71
CA THR A 183 31.61 -3.48 1.94
C THR A 183 32.83 -4.37 1.70
N VAL A 184 33.55 -4.17 0.59
CA VAL A 184 34.78 -4.92 0.28
C VAL A 184 35.86 -4.64 1.32
N ARG A 185 36.03 -3.38 1.75
CA ARG A 185 36.99 -3.02 2.80
C ARG A 185 36.70 -3.72 4.13
N ALA A 186 35.44 -3.70 4.58
CA ALA A 186 35.04 -4.33 5.84
C ALA A 186 35.32 -5.84 5.82
N LEU A 187 34.91 -6.53 4.74
CA LEU A 187 35.12 -7.97 4.62
C LEU A 187 36.61 -8.35 4.49
N LEU A 188 37.42 -7.53 3.82
CA LEU A 188 38.88 -7.72 3.81
C LEU A 188 39.49 -7.51 5.20
N ALA A 189 39.00 -6.53 5.98
CA ALA A 189 39.45 -6.30 7.36
C ALA A 189 39.06 -7.45 8.30
N GLU A 190 37.97 -8.15 8.02
CA GLU A 190 37.56 -9.40 8.69
C GLU A 190 38.37 -10.62 8.23
N GLY A 191 39.38 -10.45 7.36
CA GLY A 191 40.24 -11.52 6.87
C GLY A 191 39.60 -12.41 5.80
N ARG A 192 38.47 -12.00 5.20
CA ARG A 192 37.81 -12.78 4.15
C ARG A 192 38.59 -12.73 2.85
N THR A 193 38.62 -13.84 2.12
CA THR A 193 39.24 -13.88 0.79
C THR A 193 38.34 -13.21 -0.26
N GLN A 194 38.90 -12.78 -1.39
CA GLN A 194 38.11 -12.17 -2.47
C GLN A 194 37.03 -13.12 -3.02
N ALA A 195 37.27 -14.44 -3.00
CA ALA A 195 36.29 -15.44 -3.39
C ALA A 195 35.09 -15.48 -2.43
N ASP A 196 35.36 -15.42 -1.13
CA ASP A 196 34.31 -15.38 -0.09
C ASP A 196 33.49 -14.09 -0.19
N ILE A 197 34.15 -12.97 -0.48
CA ILE A 197 33.49 -11.68 -0.66
C ILE A 197 32.51 -11.73 -1.84
N VAL A 198 32.89 -12.37 -2.96
CA VAL A 198 31.99 -12.56 -4.11
C VAL A 198 30.76 -13.37 -3.72
N GLN A 199 30.93 -14.46 -2.96
CA GLN A 199 29.81 -15.29 -2.52
C GLN A 199 28.90 -14.56 -1.53
N LEU A 200 29.46 -13.85 -0.55
CA LEU A 200 28.70 -13.18 0.52
C LEU A 200 28.00 -11.90 0.04
N SER A 201 28.63 -11.15 -0.86
CA SER A 201 28.12 -9.85 -1.32
C SER A 201 27.31 -9.93 -2.62
N GLY A 202 27.41 -11.04 -3.36
CA GLY A 202 26.82 -11.19 -4.70
C GLY A 202 27.44 -10.29 -5.77
N MET A 203 28.56 -9.62 -5.48
CA MET A 203 29.28 -8.77 -6.43
C MET A 203 30.03 -9.61 -7.45
N SER A 204 30.26 -9.07 -8.66
CA SER A 204 31.07 -9.76 -9.66
C SER A 204 32.54 -9.85 -9.21
N LYS A 205 33.24 -10.90 -9.64
CA LYS A 205 34.68 -11.08 -9.37
C LYS A 205 35.50 -9.84 -9.75
N GLN A 206 35.17 -9.22 -10.88
CA GLN A 206 35.86 -8.03 -11.39
C GLN A 206 35.64 -6.80 -10.49
N ALA A 207 34.42 -6.60 -9.95
CA ALA A 207 34.13 -5.49 -9.05
C ALA A 207 34.87 -5.63 -7.71
N VAL A 208 34.90 -6.85 -7.15
CA VAL A 208 35.64 -7.15 -5.92
C VAL A 208 37.14 -6.92 -6.13
N TRP A 209 37.72 -7.43 -7.22
CA TRP A 209 39.14 -7.23 -7.54
C TRP A 209 39.50 -5.74 -7.70
N TYR A 210 38.69 -4.98 -8.45
CA TYR A 210 38.90 -3.54 -8.67
C TYR A 210 38.93 -2.77 -7.34
N HIS A 211 37.97 -3.03 -6.46
CA HIS A 211 37.91 -2.38 -5.15
C HIS A 211 39.00 -2.86 -4.20
N ALA A 212 39.30 -4.16 -4.15
CA ALA A 212 40.38 -4.71 -3.33
C ALA A 212 41.73 -4.12 -3.72
N LYS A 213 42.04 -4.06 -5.02
CA LYS A 213 43.28 -3.46 -5.54
C LYS A 213 43.38 -1.97 -5.22
N SER A 214 42.27 -1.24 -5.31
CA SER A 214 42.21 0.17 -4.94
C SER A 214 42.37 0.41 -3.43
N ILE A 215 42.11 -0.60 -2.58
CA ILE A 215 42.27 -0.52 -1.13
C ILE A 215 43.69 -0.91 -0.71
N SER A 216 44.32 -1.88 -1.39
CA SER A 216 45.69 -2.35 -1.09
C SER A 216 46.80 -1.42 -1.60
N ASN A 217 46.49 -0.45 -2.45
CA ASN A 217 47.41 0.58 -2.94
C ASN A 217 47.43 1.84 -2.04
N LEU A 218 47.02 1.69 -0.78
CA LEU A 218 47.14 2.66 0.32
C LEU A 218 48.03 2.03 1.39
#